data_AF-A0A835TPE6-F1
#
_entry.id   AF-A0A835TPE6-F1
#
_cell.length_a   1.000
_cell.length_b   1.000
_cell.length_c   1.000
_cell.angle_alpha   90.00
_cell.angle_beta   90.00
_cell.angle_gamma   90.00
#
_symmetry.space_group_name_H-M   'P 1'
#
loop_
_entity.id
_entity.type
_entity.pdbx_description
1 polymer ?
#
loop_
_entity_poly.entity_id
_entity_poly.type
_entity_poly.pdbx_seq_one_letter_code
_entity_poly.pdbx_strand_id
1 'polypeptide(L)' 'MIFPLRWQCPYIPLCPLALADVLCAPVPFIVGIHSSYFDLYEPPRDVIFVDLDTNTIFQ' A
#
# COMPACT_ATOMS: atom_id res chain seq x y z
N MET A 1 12.63 -4.79 -8.84
CA MET A 1 13.23 -3.59 -9.46
C MET A 1 12.76 -3.50 -10.91
N ILE A 2 12.45 -2.30 -11.42
CA ILE A 2 11.83 -2.11 -12.75
C ILE A 2 12.71 -1.36 -13.77
N PHE A 3 13.98 -1.11 -13.47
CA PHE A 3 14.91 -0.44 -14.40
C PHE A 3 14.95 -1.16 -15.77
N PRO A 4 14.97 -0.43 -16.91
CA PRO A 4 15.08 1.03 -17.09
C PRO A 4 13.74 1.79 -17.04
N LEU A 5 12.64 1.08 -16.75
CA LEU A 5 11.31 1.67 -16.64
C LEU A 5 11.16 2.46 -15.33
N ARG A 6 10.17 3.36 -15.32
CA ARG A 6 9.79 4.16 -14.15
C ARG A 6 8.31 3.96 -13.87
N TRP A 7 7.97 3.80 -12.60
CA TRP A 7 6.58 3.80 -12.15
C TRP A 7 5.96 5.15 -12.46
N GLN A 8 4.79 5.16 -13.11
CA GLN A 8 4.11 6.37 -13.56
C GLN A 8 2.90 6.74 -12.69
N CYS A 9 2.46 5.83 -11.83
CA CYS A 9 1.28 6.03 -10.98
C CYS A 9 1.70 6.61 -9.62
N PRO A 10 0.74 6.95 -8.73
CA PRO A 10 1.07 7.43 -7.39
C PRO A 10 2.05 6.50 -6.66
N TYR A 11 3.07 7.11 -6.08
CA TYR A 11 4.06 6.47 -5.24
C TYR A 11 4.21 7.27 -3.95
N ILE A 12 3.72 6.71 -2.85
CA ILE A 12 3.76 7.31 -1.52
C ILE A 12 4.60 6.39 -0.63
N PRO A 13 5.91 6.66 -0.44
CA PRO A 13 6.80 5.78 0.32
C PRO A 13 6.32 5.53 1.75
N LEU A 14 5.68 6.52 2.37
CA LEU A 14 5.07 6.43 3.69
C LEU A 14 3.85 7.34 3.75
N CYS A 15 2.67 6.73 3.88
CA CYS A 15 1.38 7.41 3.99
C CYS A 15 0.97 7.51 5.46
N PRO A 16 0.63 8.71 5.96
CA PRO A 16 -0.01 8.86 7.26
C PRO A 16 -1.35 8.11 7.31
N LEU A 17 -1.66 7.49 8.44
CA LEU A 17 -2.92 6.76 8.65
C LEU A 17 -4.18 7.61 8.37
N ALA A 18 -4.12 8.91 8.61
CA ALA A 18 -5.24 9.83 8.34
C ALA A 18 -5.55 9.98 6.83
N LEU A 19 -4.66 9.51 5.96
CA LEU A 19 -4.83 9.54 4.50
C LEU A 19 -4.92 8.11 3.91
N ALA A 20 -5.19 7.10 4.74
CA ALA A 20 -5.25 5.71 4.31
C ALA A 20 -6.40 5.42 3.32
N ASP A 21 -7.39 6.31 3.20
CA ASP A 21 -8.43 6.26 2.16
C ASP A 21 -7.86 6.28 0.73
N VAL A 22 -6.59 6.67 0.55
CA VAL A 22 -5.88 6.54 -0.73
C VAL A 22 -5.85 5.10 -1.26
N LEU A 23 -5.98 4.10 -0.37
CA LEU A 23 -6.04 2.69 -0.75
C LEU A 23 -7.31 2.34 -1.55
N CYS A 24 -8.35 3.18 -1.50
CA CYS A 24 -9.56 3.04 -2.30
C CYS A 24 -9.45 3.71 -3.69
N ALA A 25 -8.27 4.20 -4.06
CA ALA A 25 -8.09 4.88 -5.34
C ALA A 25 -8.31 3.91 -6.51
N PRO A 26 -9.11 4.28 -7.53
CA PRO A 26 -9.43 3.40 -8.67
C PRO A 26 -8.30 3.31 -9.71
N VAL A 27 -7.06 3.57 -9.29
CA VAL A 27 -5.87 3.58 -10.14
C VAL A 27 -4.77 2.75 -9.48
N PRO A 28 -3.81 2.20 -10.24
CA PRO A 28 -2.67 1.54 -9.64
C PRO A 28 -1.90 2.49 -8.72
N PHE A 29 -1.43 2.01 -7.59
CA PHE A 29 -0.61 2.79 -6.66
C PHE A 29 0.44 1.90 -5.97
N ILE A 30 1.47 2.55 -5.43
CA ILE A 30 2.39 1.93 -4.48
C ILE A 30 2.41 2.84 -3.25
N VAL A 31 1.99 2.31 -2.11
CA VAL A 31 1.87 3.05 -0.86
C VAL A 31 2.51 2.26 0.26
N GLY A 32 3.42 2.88 1.02
CA GLY A 32 3.88 2.34 2.29
C GLY A 32 2.99 2.83 3.42
N ILE A 33 2.60 1.96 4.34
CA ILE A 33 1.79 2.30 5.50
C ILE A 33 2.37 1.63 6.75
N HIS A 34 2.18 2.25 7.91
CA HIS A 34 2.58 1.66 9.18
C HIS A 34 1.70 0.44 9.50
N SER A 35 2.28 -0.61 10.09
CA SER A 35 1.59 -1.88 10.38
C SER A 35 0.39 -1.73 11.32
N SER A 36 0.33 -0.68 12.14
CA SER A 36 -0.86 -0.34 12.94
C SER A 36 -2.12 -0.07 12.12
N TYR A 37 -2.02 0.06 10.79
CA TYR A 37 -3.19 0.11 9.91
C TYR A 37 -4.06 -1.15 10.04
N PHE A 38 -3.42 -2.33 10.12
CA PHE A 38 -4.13 -3.61 10.19
C PHE A 38 -4.89 -3.81 11.51
N ASP A 39 -4.54 -3.06 12.56
CA ASP A 39 -5.28 -3.06 13.83
C ASP A 39 -6.50 -2.13 13.81
N LEU A 40 -6.51 -1.14 12.93
CA LEU A 40 -7.47 -0.03 12.93
C LEU A 40 -8.50 -0.14 11.79
N TYR A 41 -8.13 -0.77 10.67
CA TYR A 41 -8.93 -0.78 9.45
C TYR A 41 -9.02 -2.18 8.85
N GLU A 42 -10.14 -2.47 8.19
CA GLU A 42 -10.29 -3.68 7.39
C GLU A 42 -9.61 -3.47 6.02
N PRO A 43 -8.66 -4.33 5.63
CA PRO A 43 -7.95 -4.18 4.36
C PRO A 43 -8.89 -4.34 3.15
N PRO A 44 -8.84 -3.44 2.15
CA PRO A 44 -9.57 -3.61 0.89
C PRO A 44 -9.09 -4.85 0.11
N ARG A 45 -10.04 -5.58 -0.49
CA ARG A 45 -9.83 -6.89 -1.16
C ARG A 45 -9.18 -6.82 -2.54
N ASP A 46 -9.09 -5.62 -3.09
CA ASP A 46 -8.52 -5.31 -4.40
C ASP A 46 -7.10 -4.72 -4.29
N VAL A 47 -6.53 -4.76 -3.09
CA VAL A 47 -5.20 -4.23 -2.80
C VAL A 47 -4.30 -5.35 -2.30
N ILE A 48 -3.10 -5.43 -2.87
CA ILE A 48 -2.08 -6.37 -2.42
C ILE A 48 -1.31 -5.74 -1.26
N PHE A 49 -1.37 -6.38 -0.10
CA PHE A 49 -0.60 -6.00 1.07
C PHE A 49 0.64 -6.86 1.18
N VAL A 50 1.79 -6.22 1.38
CA VAL A 50 3.06 -6.91 1.66
C VAL A 50 3.51 -6.47 3.04
N ASP A 51 3.37 -7.37 4.01
CA ASP A 51 3.88 -7.15 5.36
C ASP A 51 5.37 -7.49 5.39
N LEU A 52 6.18 -6.46 5.61
CA LEU A 52 7.64 -6.57 5.65
C LEU A 52 8.16 -7.06 7.00
N ASP A 53 7.37 -6.96 8.09
CA ASP A 53 7.77 -7.41 9.43
C ASP A 53 7.68 -8.94 9.51
N THR A 54 6.64 -9.53 8.91
CA THR A 54 6.42 -10.98 8.89
C THR A 54 6.80 -11.65 7.56
N ASN A 55 7.14 -10.86 6.54
CA ASN A 55 7.42 -11.31 5.17
C ASN A 55 6.25 -12.11 4.57
N THR A 56 5.03 -11.60 4.75
CA THR A 56 3.79 -12.20 4.27
C THR A 56 3.10 -11.32 3.23
N ILE A 57 2.30 -11.95 2.36
CA ILE A 57 1.57 -11.27 1.29
C ILE A 57 0.10 -11.64 1.42
N PHE A 58 -0.76 -10.62 1.44
CA PHE A 58 -2.22 -10.76 1.54
C PHE A 58 -2.90 -10.06 0.36
N GLN A 59 -4.06 -10.58 -0.02
CA GLN A 59 -4.96 -10.04 -1.04
C GLN A 59 -6.37 -9.95 -0.46
#